data_AF-A0A3D2KLV0-F1
#
_entry.id   AF-A0A3D2KLV0-F1
#
_cell.length_a   1.000
_cell.length_b   1.000
_cell.length_c   1.000
_cell.angle_alpha   90.00
_cell.angle_beta   90.00
_cell.angle_gamma   90.00
#
_symmetry.space_group_name_H-M   'P 1'
#
loop_
_entity.id
_entity.type
_entity.pdbx_description
1 polymer ?
#
loop_
_entity_poly.entity_id
_entity_poly.type
_entity_poly.pdbx_seq_one_letter_code
_entity_poly.pdbx_strand_id
1 'polypeptide(L)'
;MGVLFVFIDGLGFGDTDPAANPLRSPGLGFLGPIAAPDSGPPAPGAVQEVRFAGRRGWLAAADACLGVPGLPQSATGQTTLLTGVNAAAYMGRHINAFPRGRL
;
A
#
# COMPACT_ATOMS: atom_id res chain seq x y z
N MET A 1 -25.69 -3.16 -5.58
CA MET A 1 -24.63 -2.32 -4.97
C MET A 1 -23.30 -2.89 -5.40
N GLY A 2 -22.43 -2.10 -6.04
CA GLY A 2 -21.15 -2.57 -6.56
C GLY A 2 -19.98 -1.94 -5.80
N VAL A 3 -18.90 -2.68 -5.62
CA VAL A 3 -17.64 -2.19 -5.04
C VAL A 3 -16.57 -2.29 -6.12
N LEU A 4 -15.86 -1.18 -6.35
CA LEU A 4 -14.62 -1.17 -7.13
C LEU A 4 -13.45 -1.21 -6.14
N PHE A 5 -12.67 -2.28 -6.18
CA PHE A 5 -11.42 -2.40 -5.44
C PHE A 5 -10.24 -2.30 -6.41
N VAL A 6 -9.32 -1.37 -6.14
CA VAL A 6 -8.12 -1.13 -6.93
C VAL A 6 -6.92 -1.37 -6.04
N PHE A 7 -6.07 -2.32 -6.44
CA PHE A 7 -4.78 -2.59 -5.81
C PHE A 7 -3.67 -2.20 -6.79
N ILE A 8 -2.69 -1.43 -6.31
CA ILE A 8 -1.56 -0.95 -7.11
C ILE A 8 -0.29 -1.43 -6.41
N ASP A 9 0.40 -2.38 -7.03
CA ASP A 9 1.68 -2.88 -6.52
C ASP A 9 2.76 -1.80 -6.60
N GLY A 10 3.65 -1.76 -5.61
CA GLY A 10 4.72 -0.78 -5.52
C GLY A 10 4.28 0.67 -5.20
N LEU A 11 3.00 0.90 -4.88
CA LEU A 11 2.51 2.21 -4.45
C LEU A 11 2.43 2.29 -2.91
N GLY A 12 3.08 3.30 -2.34
CA GLY A 12 3.05 3.55 -0.90
C GLY A 12 3.46 4.98 -0.56
N PHE A 13 3.57 5.25 0.74
CA PHE A 13 4.15 6.50 1.21
C PHE A 13 5.65 6.53 0.85
N GLY A 14 6.07 7.58 0.16
CA GLY A 14 7.47 7.81 -0.24
C GLY A 14 7.96 9.18 0.21
N ASP A 15 9.27 9.39 0.10
CA ASP A 15 9.96 10.62 0.50
C ASP A 15 9.38 11.89 -0.14
N THR A 16 9.71 13.05 0.45
CA THR A 16 9.16 14.34 -0.02
C THR A 16 9.88 14.92 -1.22
N ASP A 17 11.04 14.37 -1.61
CA ASP A 17 11.81 14.82 -2.77
C ASP A 17 11.06 14.52 -4.09
N PRO A 18 10.64 15.55 -4.86
CA PRO A 18 9.97 15.35 -6.14
C PRO A 18 10.84 14.74 -7.23
N ALA A 19 12.18 14.75 -7.10
CA ALA A 19 13.08 14.07 -8.03
C ALA A 19 13.08 12.55 -7.83
N ALA A 20 12.77 12.07 -6.62
CA ALA A 20 12.77 10.66 -6.26
C ALA A 20 11.36 10.05 -6.11
N ASN A 21 10.35 10.88 -5.81
CA ASN A 21 8.97 10.43 -5.59
C ASN A 21 8.03 10.92 -6.71
N PRO A 22 7.63 10.04 -7.64
CA PRO A 22 6.70 10.39 -8.72
C PRO A 22 5.37 10.96 -8.23
N LEU A 23 4.90 10.60 -7.03
CA LEU A 23 3.64 11.10 -6.46
C LEU A 23 3.67 12.60 -6.12
N ARG A 24 4.86 13.21 -6.11
CA ARG A 24 5.03 14.66 -5.97
C ARG A 24 4.98 15.41 -7.30
N SER A 25 4.89 14.70 -8.43
CA SER A 25 4.76 15.32 -9.74
C SER A 25 3.44 16.12 -9.84
N PRO A 26 3.45 17.35 -10.40
CA PRO A 26 2.25 18.15 -10.59
C PRO A 26 1.11 17.42 -11.31
N GLY A 27 1.43 16.49 -12.22
CA GLY A 27 0.44 15.70 -12.96
C GLY A 27 -0.33 14.67 -12.12
N LEU A 28 0.14 14.36 -10.92
CA LEU A 28 -0.47 13.38 -10.00
C LEU A 28 -1.09 14.04 -8.76
N GLY A 29 -1.43 15.33 -8.83
CA GLY A 29 -1.97 16.08 -7.68
C GLY A 29 -3.22 15.47 -7.02
N PHE A 30 -4.00 14.66 -7.74
CA PHE A 30 -5.15 13.94 -7.16
C PHE A 30 -4.73 12.83 -6.16
N LEU A 31 -3.50 12.34 -6.25
CA LEU A 31 -2.85 11.43 -5.31
C LEU A 31 -2.15 12.19 -4.16
N GLY A 32 -2.24 13.52 -4.12
CA GLY A 32 -1.64 14.34 -3.06
C GLY A 32 -1.86 13.81 -1.62
N PRO A 33 -3.04 13.27 -1.26
CA PRO A 33 -3.26 12.71 0.08
C PRO A 33 -2.38 11.52 0.47
N ILE A 34 -1.89 10.71 -0.49
CA ILE A 34 -1.00 9.57 -0.22
C ILE A 34 0.48 9.92 -0.23
N ALA A 35 0.85 11.18 -0.51
CA ALA A 35 2.22 11.61 -0.39
C ALA A 35 2.59 11.80 1.10
N ALA A 36 3.73 11.25 1.54
CA ALA A 36 4.12 11.31 2.95
C ALA A 36 4.31 12.77 3.38
N PRO A 37 3.75 13.23 4.51
CA PRO A 37 4.03 14.58 5.01
C PRO A 37 5.53 14.76 5.31
N ASP A 38 5.98 16.01 5.45
CA ASP A 38 7.41 16.32 5.72
C ASP A 38 7.92 15.69 7.02
N SER A 39 7.03 15.34 7.93
CA SER A 39 7.31 14.59 9.17
C SER A 39 7.54 13.08 8.96
N GLY A 40 7.46 12.59 7.72
CA GLY A 40 7.53 11.17 7.37
C GLY A 40 6.16 10.49 7.27
N PRO A 41 6.11 9.20 6.85
CA PRO A 41 4.87 8.46 6.69
C PRO A 41 4.11 8.29 8.02
N PRO A 42 2.77 8.21 8.00
CA PRO A 42 2.00 7.92 9.21
C PRO A 42 2.32 6.53 9.75
N ALA A 43 2.25 6.37 11.08
CA ALA A 43 2.42 5.07 11.71
C ALA A 43 1.32 4.07 11.25
N PRO A 44 1.63 2.77 11.12
CA PRO A 44 0.63 1.76 10.80
C PRO A 44 -0.58 1.81 11.74
N GLY A 45 -1.77 1.72 11.17
CA GLY A 45 -3.05 1.85 11.88
C GLY A 45 -3.55 3.28 12.04
N ALA A 46 -2.75 4.30 11.71
CA ALA A 46 -3.23 5.68 11.67
C ALA A 46 -4.31 5.84 10.60
N VAL A 47 -5.41 6.50 10.96
CA VAL A 47 -6.53 6.81 10.05
C VAL A 47 -6.76 8.30 10.06
N GLN A 48 -6.89 8.90 8.88
CA GLN A 48 -7.21 10.30 8.72
C GLN A 48 -8.28 10.52 7.66
N GLU A 49 -9.10 11.54 7.87
CA GLU A 49 -9.99 12.04 6.84
C GLU A 49 -9.19 12.83 5.79
N VAL A 50 -9.49 12.61 4.51
CA VAL A 50 -8.83 13.26 3.38
C VAL A 50 -9.83 13.71 2.34
N ARG A 51 -9.38 14.61 1.46
CA ARG A 51 -10.08 14.90 0.20
C ARG A 51 -9.37 14.19 -0.93
N PHE A 52 -10.02 13.20 -1.53
CA PHE A 52 -9.54 12.50 -2.71
C PHE A 52 -10.42 12.85 -3.91
N ALA A 53 -9.83 13.40 -4.97
CA ALA A 53 -10.56 13.91 -6.14
C ALA A 53 -11.75 14.83 -5.76
N GLY A 54 -11.56 15.72 -4.78
CA GLY A 54 -12.57 16.67 -4.30
C GLY A 54 -13.62 16.10 -3.34
N ARG A 55 -13.66 14.78 -3.13
CA ARG A 55 -14.64 14.10 -2.27
C ARG A 55 -14.03 13.73 -0.93
N ARG A 56 -14.86 13.72 0.13
CA ARG A 56 -14.45 13.19 1.44
C ARG A 56 -14.14 11.70 1.31
N GLY A 57 -13.04 11.27 1.93
CA GLY A 57 -12.62 9.89 2.00
C GLY A 57 -11.74 9.66 3.23
N TRP A 58 -11.29 8.42 3.39
CA TRP A 58 -10.41 8.02 4.49
C TRP A 58 -9.12 7.46 3.93
N LEU A 59 -8.02 7.82 4.57
CA LEU A 59 -6.71 7.25 4.33
C LEU A 59 -6.29 6.50 5.59
N ALA A 60 -5.91 5.24 5.44
CA ALA A 60 -5.38 4.42 6.51
C ALA A 60 -3.96 4.00 6.15
N ALA A 61 -3.02 4.22 7.07
CA ALA A 61 -1.67 3.69 6.95
C ALA A 61 -1.67 2.20 7.28
N ALA A 62 -1.27 1.37 6.32
CA ALA A 62 -1.19 -0.08 6.50
C ALA A 62 0.27 -0.52 6.69
N ASP A 63 0.48 -1.52 7.56
CA ASP A 63 1.74 -2.25 7.59
C ASP A 63 1.77 -3.24 6.42
N ALA A 64 2.55 -2.93 5.38
CA ALA A 64 2.72 -3.81 4.23
C ALA A 64 3.37 -5.15 4.59
N CYS A 65 4.14 -5.20 5.68
CA CYS A 65 4.80 -6.42 6.16
C CYS A 65 3.87 -7.31 6.98
N LEU A 66 2.70 -6.82 7.40
CA LEU A 66 1.72 -7.57 8.20
C LEU A 66 2.34 -8.23 9.45
N GLY A 67 3.28 -7.55 10.10
CA GLY A 67 4.03 -8.07 11.25
C GLY A 67 5.02 -9.19 10.93
N VAL A 68 5.25 -9.53 9.66
CA VAL A 68 6.17 -10.57 9.22
C VAL A 68 7.47 -9.94 8.69
N PRO A 69 8.66 -10.30 9.22
CA PRO A 69 9.92 -9.75 8.76
C PRO A 69 10.23 -10.00 7.28
N GLY A 70 10.98 -9.09 6.67
CA GLY A 70 11.42 -9.18 5.27
C GLY A 70 10.72 -8.17 4.37
N LEU A 71 11.04 -8.21 3.08
CA LEU A 71 10.40 -7.35 2.09
C LEU A 71 8.99 -7.85 1.80
N PRO A 72 7.96 -6.98 1.88
CA PRO A 72 6.59 -7.38 1.56
C PRO A 72 6.52 -7.83 0.10
N GLN A 73 5.70 -8.86 -0.17
CA GLN A 73 5.58 -9.45 -1.51
C GLN A 73 4.12 -9.58 -1.95
N SER A 74 3.89 -9.36 -3.25
CA SER A 74 2.55 -9.28 -3.82
C SER A 74 1.71 -10.55 -3.68
N ALA A 75 2.27 -11.77 -3.79
CA ALA A 75 1.45 -12.98 -3.69
C ALA A 75 0.83 -13.15 -2.29
N THR A 76 1.63 -13.05 -1.22
CA THR A 76 1.12 -13.11 0.15
C THR A 76 0.28 -11.88 0.51
N GLY A 77 0.62 -10.69 0.00
CA GLY A 77 -0.18 -9.48 0.19
C GLY A 77 -1.57 -9.56 -0.44
N GLN A 78 -1.66 -9.95 -1.71
CA GLN A 78 -2.92 -10.10 -2.45
C GLN A 78 -3.77 -11.23 -1.88
N THR A 79 -3.16 -12.36 -1.50
CA THR A 79 -3.88 -13.43 -0.82
C THR A 79 -4.50 -12.90 0.48
N THR A 80 -3.76 -12.09 1.24
CA THR A 80 -4.29 -11.46 2.46
C THR A 80 -5.45 -10.52 2.16
N LEU A 81 -5.33 -9.66 1.14
CA LEU A 81 -6.39 -8.73 0.73
C LEU A 81 -7.68 -9.45 0.31
N LEU A 82 -7.56 -10.58 -0.38
CA LEU A 82 -8.72 -11.32 -0.91
C LEU A 82 -9.35 -12.27 0.11
N THR A 83 -8.56 -12.80 1.05
CA THR A 83 -9.03 -13.83 2.01
C THR A 83 -9.30 -13.28 3.41
N GLY A 84 -8.73 -12.12 3.76
CA GLY A 84 -8.71 -11.61 5.13
C GLY A 84 -7.76 -12.37 6.07
N VAL A 85 -7.04 -13.39 5.58
CA VAL A 85 -6.09 -14.19 6.35
C VAL A 85 -4.68 -13.66 6.10
N ASN A 86 -3.89 -13.42 7.15
CA ASN A 86 -2.49 -13.03 7.01
C ASN A 86 -1.67 -14.18 6.38
N ALA A 87 -1.58 -14.18 5.05
CA ALA A 87 -0.96 -15.26 4.29
C ALA A 87 0.56 -15.30 4.49
N ALA A 88 1.21 -14.15 4.71
CA ALA A 88 2.63 -14.11 5.03
C ALA A 88 2.91 -14.82 6.36
N ALA A 89 2.07 -14.59 7.37
CA ALA A 89 2.19 -15.27 8.66
C ALA A 89 1.87 -16.76 8.55
N TYR A 90 0.83 -17.13 7.79
CA TYR A 90 0.48 -18.52 7.53
C TYR A 90 1.62 -19.29 6.86
N MET A 91 2.33 -18.65 5.92
CA MET A 91 3.47 -19.24 5.22
C MET A 91 4.80 -19.09 5.96
N GLY A 92 4.81 -18.36 7.08
CA GLY A 92 6.01 -18.02 7.86
C GLY A 92 7.00 -17.08 7.16
N ARG A 93 6.65 -16.51 6.00
CA ARG A 93 7.47 -15.59 5.21
C ARG A 93 6.65 -14.92 4.10
N HIS A 94 7.19 -13.83 3.56
CA HIS A 94 6.71 -13.23 2.32
C HIS A 94 7.05 -14.10 1.11
N ILE A 95 6.10 -14.27 0.19
CA ILE A 95 6.28 -15.03 -1.05
C ILE A 95 5.90 -14.16 -2.24
N ASN A 96 6.76 -14.12 -3.26
CA ASN A 96 6.54 -13.40 -4.51
C ASN A 96 5.64 -14.20 -5.48
N ALA A 97 4.94 -13.50 -6.37
CA ALA A 97 4.04 -14.10 -7.36
C ALA A 97 4.75 -14.66 -8.60
N PHE A 98 6.03 -15.03 -8.48
CA PHE A 98 6.73 -15.67 -9.60
C PHE A 98 6.34 -17.14 -9.67
N PRO A 99 6.12 -17.68 -10.88
CA PRO A 99 6.03 -19.11 -11.06
C PRO A 99 7.28 -19.72 -10.46
N ARG A 100 7.13 -20.53 -9.41
CA ARG A 100 8.22 -21.43 -9.03
C ARG A 100 8.43 -22.38 -10.20
N GLY A 101 9.69 -22.71 -10.47
CA GLY A 101 10.01 -23.68 -11.52
C GLY A 101 9.28 -24.99 -11.21
N ARG A 102 8.20 -25.21 -11.97
CA ARG A 102 7.31 -26.39 -12.03
C ARG A 102 6.01 -26.31 -11.20
N LEU A 103 4.91 -26.61 -11.90
CA LEU A 103 3.58 -26.95 -11.38
C LEU A 103 3.64 -28.23 -10.52
#